data_AF-A0A1C6L4G0-F1
#
_entry.id   AF-A0A1C6L4G0-F1
#
_cell.length_a   1.000
_cell.length_b   1.000
_cell.length_c   1.000
_cell.angle_alpha   90.00
_cell.angle_beta   90.00
_cell.angle_gamma   90.00
#
_symmetry.space_group_name_H-M   'P 1'
#
loop_
_entity.id
_entity.type
_entity.pdbx_description
1 polymer ?
#
loop_
_entity_poly.entity_id
_entity_poly.type
_entity_poly.pdbx_seq_one_letter_code
_entity_poly.pdbx_strand_id
1 'polypeptide(L)'
;MVYLDGGIPWGKVNSAQSKTLMQFCLRRSRYIVLPRGHTEKIEESVVEKLKYEAIEEVKQRSERQIRYIKTLSPQQLEKDGFLSLNWGIDNITTNAKQKIKELQQIRANFKKEDTLMEDLAEWGLVKREYATSSFTTYCPRMIWDLCYFDKEQVDLRAQRKNIFAYPLYMGEYEFEDPAFADWEGHVWMCICSHEGTFSMELTEADYKEFEKMNIRHFK
;
A
#
# COMPACT_ATOMS: atom_id res chain seq x y z
N MET A 1 -17.68 -3.93 12.20
CA MET A 1 -16.48 -3.60 11.43
C MET A 1 -16.27 -4.75 10.46
N VAL A 2 -16.63 -4.57 9.19
CA VAL A 2 -16.40 -5.62 8.18
C VAL A 2 -14.95 -5.46 7.75
N TYR A 3 -14.05 -6.20 8.41
CA TYR A 3 -12.68 -6.37 7.93
C TYR A 3 -12.74 -7.30 6.72
N LEU A 4 -12.86 -6.72 5.54
CA LEU A 4 -12.46 -7.39 4.31
C LEU A 4 -10.94 -7.24 4.26
N ASP A 5 -10.23 -8.31 4.63
CA ASP A 5 -8.78 -8.43 4.51
C ASP A 5 -8.38 -7.95 3.09
N GLY A 6 -7.77 -6.77 2.99
CA GLY A 6 -7.11 -6.27 1.79
C GLY A 6 -7.94 -5.40 0.85
N GLY A 7 -8.40 -4.23 1.33
CA GLY A 7 -8.77 -3.06 0.52
C GLY A 7 -9.19 -3.38 -0.92
N ILE A 8 -10.46 -3.76 -1.10
CA ILE A 8 -11.00 -4.02 -2.45
C ILE A 8 -10.76 -2.76 -3.31
N PRO A 9 -10.30 -2.88 -4.56
CA PRO A 9 -10.15 -1.74 -5.44
C PRO A 9 -11.48 -0.99 -5.59
N TRP A 10 -11.52 0.22 -5.07
CA TRP A 10 -12.61 1.14 -5.23
C TRP A 10 -12.38 1.87 -6.55
N GLY A 11 -13.13 1.52 -7.60
CA GLY A 11 -13.33 2.34 -8.81
C GLY A 11 -12.11 2.83 -9.61
N LYS A 12 -12.42 3.48 -10.74
CA LYS A 12 -11.51 4.36 -11.49
C LYS A 12 -12.06 5.78 -11.38
N VAL A 13 -11.18 6.78 -11.28
CA VAL A 13 -11.58 8.19 -11.08
C VAL A 13 -11.21 8.98 -12.33
N ASN A 14 -12.15 9.76 -12.85
CA ASN A 14 -11.83 10.73 -13.90
C ASN A 14 -11.29 12.03 -13.30
N SER A 15 -10.69 12.89 -14.12
CA SER A 15 -10.04 14.13 -13.68
C SER A 15 -10.95 15.10 -12.92
N ALA A 16 -12.26 15.12 -13.24
CA ALA A 16 -13.22 15.95 -12.52
C ALA A 16 -13.49 15.44 -11.09
N GLN A 17 -13.55 14.12 -10.91
CA GLN A 17 -13.77 13.47 -9.62
C GLN A 17 -12.50 13.42 -8.75
N SER A 18 -11.31 13.47 -9.37
CA SER A 18 -10.02 13.43 -8.66
C SER A 18 -9.89 14.54 -7.62
N LYS A 19 -10.36 15.75 -7.93
CA LYS A 19 -10.29 16.88 -7.00
C LYS A 19 -11.17 16.68 -5.76
N THR A 20 -12.40 16.21 -5.97
CA THR A 20 -13.35 15.94 -4.87
C THR A 20 -12.86 14.79 -4.00
N LEU A 21 -12.34 13.74 -4.61
CA LEU A 21 -11.74 12.62 -3.89
C LEU A 21 -10.54 13.07 -3.06
N MET A 22 -9.60 13.82 -3.65
CA MET A 22 -8.46 14.39 -2.93
C MET A 22 -8.91 15.23 -1.73
N GLN A 23 -9.93 16.08 -1.90
CA GLN A 23 -10.48 16.87 -0.78
C GLN A 23 -11.10 16.00 0.33
N PHE A 24 -11.76 14.91 -0.03
CA PHE A 24 -12.26 13.93 0.94
C PHE A 24 -11.12 13.33 1.75
N CYS A 25 -10.08 12.82 1.07
CA CYS A 25 -8.90 12.23 1.70
C CYS A 25 -8.22 13.22 2.64
N LEU A 26 -7.95 14.44 2.19
CA LEU A 26 -7.30 15.47 2.99
C LEU A 26 -8.11 15.92 4.21
N ARG A 27 -9.44 15.77 4.19
CA ARG A 27 -10.27 16.06 5.37
C ARG A 27 -10.23 14.93 6.39
N ARG A 28 -9.97 13.69 5.96
CA ARG A 28 -10.05 12.47 6.77
C ARG A 28 -8.70 11.90 7.17
N SER A 29 -7.62 12.42 6.61
CA SER A 29 -6.28 12.03 6.99
C SER A 29 -5.66 13.02 7.95
N ARG A 30 -4.68 12.57 8.73
CA ARG A 30 -3.67 13.45 9.31
C ARG A 30 -2.43 13.50 8.43
N TYR A 31 -2.09 12.35 7.85
CA TYR A 31 -0.86 12.19 7.08
C TYR A 31 -1.14 11.80 5.64
N ILE A 32 -0.21 12.21 4.78
CA ILE A 32 -0.05 11.69 3.43
C ILE A 32 1.19 10.83 3.47
N VAL A 33 1.07 9.58 3.04
CA VAL A 33 2.17 8.63 3.01
C VAL A 33 2.65 8.51 1.58
N LEU A 34 3.90 8.84 1.35
CA LEU A 34 4.51 8.77 0.03
C LEU A 34 5.60 7.69 0.07
N PRO A 35 5.40 6.56 -0.63
CA PRO A 35 6.42 5.56 -0.77
C PRO A 35 7.50 6.03 -1.75
N ARG A 36 8.75 5.68 -1.49
CA ARG A 36 9.83 5.72 -2.48
C ARG A 36 10.74 4.51 -2.32
N GLY A 37 11.41 4.14 -3.40
CA GLY A 37 12.46 3.14 -3.33
C GLY A 37 13.55 3.60 -2.36
N HIS A 38 13.87 2.76 -1.38
CA HIS A 38 14.92 3.03 -0.43
C HIS A 38 16.29 3.01 -1.12
N THR A 39 17.13 4.01 -0.85
CA THR A 39 18.42 4.19 -1.52
C THR A 39 19.62 4.24 -0.57
N GLU A 40 19.40 4.13 0.75
CA GLU A 40 20.42 4.31 1.79
C GLU A 40 20.93 3.01 2.40
N LYS A 41 22.10 3.09 3.02
CA LYS A 41 22.62 1.96 3.79
C LYS A 41 21.76 1.77 5.05
N ILE A 42 20.91 0.75 5.01
CA ILE A 42 20.28 0.21 6.22
C ILE A 42 21.23 -0.78 6.89
N GLU A 43 21.27 -0.77 8.22
CA GLU A 43 21.98 -1.77 9.01
C GLU A 43 21.47 -3.18 8.68
N GLU A 44 22.38 -4.13 8.53
CA GLU A 44 22.00 -5.50 8.15
C GLU A 44 21.05 -6.14 9.17
N SER A 45 21.17 -5.79 10.45
CA SER A 45 20.23 -6.16 11.53
C SER A 45 18.79 -5.72 11.24
N VAL A 46 18.59 -4.51 10.71
CA VAL A 46 17.28 -3.97 10.35
C VAL A 46 16.75 -4.66 9.11
N VAL A 47 17.60 -4.92 8.09
CA VAL A 47 17.20 -5.69 6.90
C VAL A 47 16.74 -7.10 7.29
N GLU A 48 17.51 -7.80 8.13
CA GLU A 48 17.16 -9.15 8.57
C GLU A 48 15.88 -9.17 9.40
N LYS A 49 15.66 -8.14 10.24
CA LYS A 49 14.38 -7.97 10.95
C LYS A 49 13.20 -7.82 9.98
N LEU A 50 13.31 -6.92 9.00
CA LEU A 50 12.25 -6.68 8.00
C LEU A 50 11.96 -7.94 7.17
N LYS A 51 12.99 -8.69 6.79
CA LYS A 51 12.84 -9.99 6.10
C LYS A 51 12.11 -11.00 6.99
N TYR A 52 12.53 -11.12 8.24
CA TYR A 52 11.93 -12.06 9.18
C TYR A 52 10.44 -11.78 9.37
N GLU A 53 10.08 -10.53 9.66
CA GLU A 53 8.69 -10.09 9.83
C GLU A 53 7.85 -10.37 8.58
N ALA A 54 8.36 -10.01 7.40
CA ALA A 54 7.66 -10.26 6.14
C ALA A 54 7.50 -11.77 5.82
N ILE A 55 8.52 -12.59 6.13
CA ILE A 55 8.46 -14.04 5.95
C ILE A 55 7.41 -14.66 6.90
N GLU A 56 7.39 -14.25 8.15
CA GLU A 56 6.40 -14.73 9.13
C GLU A 56 4.98 -14.32 8.71
N GLU A 57 4.78 -13.09 8.22
CA GLU A 57 3.49 -12.67 7.68
C GLU A 57 3.04 -13.55 6.51
N VAL A 58 3.94 -13.86 5.55
CA VAL A 58 3.64 -14.75 4.42
C VAL A 58 3.22 -16.13 4.90
N LYS A 59 3.92 -16.71 5.90
CA LYS A 59 3.55 -18.00 6.48
C LYS A 59 2.16 -17.93 7.11
N GLN A 60 1.92 -16.99 8.02
CA GLN A 60 0.64 -16.85 8.71
C GLN A 60 -0.53 -16.59 7.74
N ARG A 61 -0.33 -15.76 6.72
CA ARG A 61 -1.32 -15.49 5.67
C ARG A 61 -1.63 -16.75 4.87
N SER A 62 -0.60 -17.49 4.44
CA SER A 62 -0.79 -18.73 3.67
C SER A 62 -1.54 -19.79 4.48
N GLU A 63 -1.25 -19.93 5.77
CA GLU A 63 -1.97 -20.84 6.67
C GLU A 63 -3.43 -20.43 6.85
N ARG A 64 -3.70 -19.13 7.04
CA ARG A 64 -5.08 -18.61 7.10
C ARG A 64 -5.84 -18.91 5.81
N GLN A 65 -5.24 -18.66 4.65
CA GLN A 65 -5.84 -18.95 3.35
C GLN A 65 -6.11 -20.44 3.16
N ILE A 66 -5.15 -21.31 3.51
CA ILE A 66 -5.33 -22.77 3.44
C ILE A 66 -6.47 -23.23 4.35
N ARG A 67 -6.54 -22.72 5.59
CA ARG A 67 -7.66 -23.03 6.51
C ARG A 67 -8.99 -22.59 5.92
N TYR A 68 -9.05 -21.39 5.34
CA TYR A 68 -10.26 -20.88 4.70
C TYR A 68 -10.73 -21.75 3.55
N ILE A 69 -9.87 -22.07 2.58
CA ILE A 69 -10.29 -22.85 1.40
C ILE A 69 -10.74 -24.28 1.76
N LYS A 70 -10.22 -24.86 2.85
CA LYS A 70 -10.69 -26.15 3.38
C LYS A 70 -12.12 -26.11 3.91
N THR A 71 -12.65 -24.93 4.22
CA THR A 71 -14.06 -24.76 4.64
C THR A 71 -15.01 -24.57 3.46
N LEU A 72 -14.49 -24.38 2.24
CA LEU A 72 -15.30 -24.10 1.06
C LEU A 72 -15.85 -25.38 0.43
N SER A 73 -17.10 -25.30 -0.03
CA SER A 73 -17.68 -26.32 -0.91
C SER A 73 -17.05 -26.29 -2.31
N PRO A 74 -17.17 -27.37 -3.11
CA PRO A 74 -16.66 -27.40 -4.48
C PRO A 74 -17.14 -26.24 -5.37
N GLN A 75 -18.42 -25.84 -5.23
CA GLN A 75 -18.98 -24.71 -5.98
C GLN A 75 -18.38 -23.37 -5.55
N GLN A 76 -18.05 -23.20 -4.27
CA GLN A 76 -17.38 -22.00 -3.77
C GLN A 76 -15.92 -21.94 -4.21
N LEU A 77 -15.23 -23.07 -4.21
CA LEU A 77 -13.85 -23.16 -4.72
C LEU A 77 -13.77 -22.73 -6.19
N GLU A 78 -14.68 -23.23 -7.02
CA GLU A 78 -14.74 -22.86 -8.45
C GLU A 78 -15.06 -21.37 -8.63
N LYS A 79 -16.00 -20.83 -7.83
CA LYS A 79 -16.33 -19.40 -7.83
C LYS A 79 -15.14 -18.52 -7.47
N ASP A 80 -14.31 -18.96 -6.54
CA ASP A 80 -13.11 -18.26 -6.09
C ASP A 80 -11.89 -18.52 -7.02
N GLY A 81 -12.10 -19.19 -8.16
CA GLY A 81 -11.09 -19.41 -9.19
C GLY A 81 -10.17 -20.60 -8.93
N PHE A 82 -10.49 -21.49 -7.99
CA PHE A 82 -9.73 -22.70 -7.72
C PHE A 82 -10.22 -23.88 -8.57
N LEU A 83 -9.28 -24.58 -9.23
CA LEU A 83 -9.59 -25.78 -10.01
C LEU A 83 -10.03 -26.97 -9.14
N SER A 84 -9.51 -27.06 -7.92
CA SER A 84 -9.90 -28.04 -6.90
C SER A 84 -9.33 -27.59 -5.55
N LEU A 85 -9.77 -28.22 -4.45
CA LEU A 85 -9.21 -27.98 -3.13
C LEU A 85 -7.69 -28.24 -3.09
N ASN A 86 -7.26 -29.38 -3.62
CA ASN A 86 -5.83 -29.74 -3.65
C ASN A 86 -5.03 -28.75 -4.48
N TRP A 87 -5.53 -28.39 -5.67
CA TRP A 87 -4.89 -27.38 -6.49
C TRP A 87 -4.79 -26.03 -5.78
N GLY A 88 -5.84 -25.60 -5.05
CA GLY A 88 -5.83 -24.36 -4.28
C GLY A 88 -4.78 -24.36 -3.17
N ILE A 89 -4.67 -25.46 -2.42
CA ILE A 89 -3.65 -25.62 -1.38
C ILE A 89 -2.24 -25.58 -1.98
N ASP A 90 -2.02 -26.30 -3.08
CA ASP A 90 -0.73 -26.35 -3.77
C ASP A 90 -0.33 -24.99 -4.34
N ASN A 91 -1.29 -24.27 -4.94
CA ASN A 91 -1.09 -22.93 -5.47
C ASN A 91 -0.69 -21.93 -4.36
N ILE A 92 -1.44 -21.91 -3.24
CA ILE A 92 -1.12 -21.05 -2.09
C ILE A 92 0.28 -21.37 -1.54
N THR A 93 0.58 -22.66 -1.36
CA THR A 93 1.86 -23.13 -0.83
C THR A 93 3.02 -22.77 -1.75
N THR A 94 2.85 -22.93 -3.06
CA THR A 94 3.87 -22.60 -4.06
C THR A 94 4.12 -21.10 -4.11
N ASN A 95 3.07 -20.28 -4.11
CA ASN A 95 3.19 -18.83 -4.10
C ASN A 95 3.89 -18.33 -2.82
N ALA A 96 3.54 -18.90 -1.66
CA ALA A 96 4.20 -18.57 -0.40
C ALA A 96 5.71 -18.91 -0.42
N LYS A 97 6.08 -20.09 -0.94
CA LYS A 97 7.50 -20.49 -1.09
C LYS A 97 8.27 -19.54 -2.01
N GLN A 98 7.68 -19.18 -3.15
CA GLN A 98 8.30 -18.25 -4.10
C GLN A 98 8.51 -16.87 -3.47
N LYS A 99 7.50 -16.36 -2.78
CA LYS A 99 7.55 -15.08 -2.06
C LYS A 99 8.63 -15.06 -0.97
N ILE A 100 8.73 -16.13 -0.18
CA ILE A 100 9.79 -16.25 0.85
C ILE A 100 11.17 -16.25 0.21
N LYS A 101 11.35 -16.98 -0.89
CA LYS A 101 12.61 -17.01 -1.64
C LYS A 101 12.99 -15.63 -2.19
N GLU A 102 12.01 -14.84 -2.61
CA GLU A 102 12.19 -13.46 -3.05
C GLU A 102 12.61 -12.54 -1.91
N LEU A 103 11.95 -12.59 -0.76
CA LEU A 103 12.29 -11.80 0.43
C LEU A 103 13.71 -12.11 0.93
N GLN A 104 14.12 -13.38 0.90
CA GLN A 104 15.48 -13.80 1.26
C GLN A 104 16.57 -13.19 0.35
N GLN A 105 16.21 -12.76 -0.87
CA GLN A 105 17.16 -12.17 -1.83
C GLN A 105 17.35 -10.66 -1.67
N ILE A 106 16.59 -9.99 -0.78
CA ILE A 106 16.81 -8.58 -0.45
C ILE A 106 18.24 -8.43 0.12
N ARG A 107 19.00 -7.46 -0.39
CA ARG A 107 20.38 -7.20 0.06
C ARG A 107 20.51 -5.76 0.54
N ALA A 108 21.37 -5.55 1.53
CA ALA A 108 21.82 -4.23 1.94
C ALA A 108 22.85 -3.68 0.94
N ASN A 109 22.42 -3.34 -0.28
CA ASN A 109 23.32 -2.77 -1.30
C ASN A 109 22.91 -1.35 -1.65
N PHE A 110 23.32 -0.41 -0.81
CA PHE A 110 22.97 0.98 -0.95
C PHE A 110 24.20 1.84 -0.65
N LYS A 111 24.52 2.77 -1.57
CA LYS A 111 25.84 3.43 -1.65
C LYS A 111 25.83 4.91 -1.31
N LYS A 112 24.66 5.52 -1.03
CA LYS A 112 24.54 6.96 -0.82
C LYS A 112 23.96 7.22 0.57
N GLU A 113 24.59 8.11 1.32
CA GLU A 113 23.92 8.82 2.41
C GLU A 113 22.87 9.74 1.76
N ASP A 114 21.68 9.77 2.33
CA ASP A 114 20.57 10.62 1.89
C ASP A 114 20.03 11.32 3.14
N THR A 115 19.88 12.64 3.05
CA THR A 115 19.47 13.57 4.10
C THR A 115 17.96 13.81 4.07
N LEU A 116 17.20 12.80 3.63
CA LEU A 116 15.77 12.87 3.37
C LEU A 116 14.97 13.47 4.52
N MET A 117 15.24 13.03 5.75
CA MET A 117 14.52 13.50 6.93
C MET A 117 14.78 14.98 7.17
N GLU A 118 16.02 15.43 7.01
CA GLU A 118 16.43 16.83 7.17
C GLU A 118 15.89 17.70 6.01
N ASP A 119 16.09 17.26 4.77
CA ASP A 119 15.77 18.01 3.56
C ASP A 119 14.26 18.20 3.38
N LEU A 120 13.46 17.23 3.83
CA LEU A 120 12.01 17.26 3.72
C LEU A 120 11.29 17.61 5.03
N ALA A 121 12.02 17.92 6.11
CA ALA A 121 11.41 18.37 7.37
C ALA A 121 10.55 19.64 7.16
N GLU A 122 11.05 20.61 6.40
CA GLU A 122 10.33 21.85 6.06
C GLU A 122 9.12 21.60 5.14
N TRP A 123 9.11 20.47 4.44
CA TRP A 123 7.99 20.02 3.61
C TRP A 123 6.96 19.20 4.42
N GLY A 124 7.16 19.08 5.73
CA GLY A 124 6.27 18.40 6.65
C GLY A 124 6.54 16.91 6.82
N LEU A 125 7.69 16.39 6.41
CA LEU A 125 8.06 15.01 6.71
C LEU A 125 8.21 14.83 8.23
N VAL A 126 7.36 14.01 8.83
CA VAL A 126 7.34 13.81 10.29
C VAL A 126 7.82 12.43 10.71
N LYS A 127 7.73 11.45 9.81
CA LYS A 127 8.03 10.05 10.12
C LYS A 127 8.41 9.29 8.86
N ARG A 128 9.35 8.35 8.99
CA ARG A 128 9.79 7.43 7.95
C ARG A 128 9.76 6.02 8.51
N GLU A 129 9.19 5.09 7.75
CA GLU A 129 9.21 3.66 8.07
C GLU A 129 9.79 2.86 6.91
N TYR A 130 10.41 1.72 7.23
CA TYR A 130 10.92 0.80 6.23
C TYR A 130 9.96 -0.36 6.03
N ALA A 131 9.71 -0.73 4.78
CA ALA A 131 8.89 -1.89 4.43
C ALA A 131 9.50 -2.67 3.26
N THR A 132 9.19 -3.96 3.15
CA THR A 132 9.61 -4.79 2.00
C THR A 132 8.62 -4.72 0.82
N SER A 133 7.56 -3.92 0.97
CA SER A 133 6.55 -3.64 -0.04
C SER A 133 6.00 -2.24 0.17
N SER A 134 5.55 -1.59 -0.90
CA SER A 134 4.70 -0.41 -0.79
C SER A 134 3.21 -0.82 -0.78
N PHE A 135 2.32 0.17 -0.73
CA PHE A 135 0.88 -0.06 -0.67
C PHE A 135 0.28 -0.64 -1.94
N THR A 136 0.94 -0.41 -3.08
CA THR A 136 0.39 -0.69 -4.43
C THR A 136 1.40 -1.41 -5.33
N THR A 137 2.70 -1.27 -5.04
CA THR A 137 3.77 -1.92 -5.78
C THR A 137 4.43 -2.97 -4.89
N TYR A 138 4.34 -4.23 -5.32
CA TYR A 138 5.13 -5.29 -4.73
C TYR A 138 6.42 -5.49 -5.54
N CYS A 139 7.50 -4.80 -5.14
CA CYS A 139 8.83 -5.05 -5.68
C CYS A 139 9.62 -5.96 -4.70
N PRO A 140 9.67 -7.28 -4.92
CA PRO A 140 10.15 -8.26 -3.94
C PRO A 140 11.58 -8.06 -3.43
N ARG A 141 12.38 -7.26 -4.14
CA ARG A 141 13.80 -7.05 -3.87
C ARG A 141 14.13 -5.65 -3.39
N MET A 142 13.11 -4.82 -3.19
CA MET A 142 13.25 -3.43 -2.81
C MET A 142 12.78 -3.23 -1.37
N ILE A 143 13.53 -2.44 -0.62
CA ILE A 143 13.04 -1.83 0.61
C ILE A 143 12.41 -0.50 0.20
N TRP A 144 11.30 -0.17 0.82
CA TRP A 144 10.56 1.06 0.60
C TRP A 144 10.70 1.96 1.81
N ASP A 145 10.87 3.26 1.56
CA ASP A 145 10.64 4.30 2.54
C ASP A 145 9.17 4.71 2.48
N LEU A 146 8.43 4.43 3.54
CA LEU A 146 7.09 4.96 3.74
C LEU A 146 7.22 6.29 4.49
N CYS A 147 7.19 7.39 3.74
CA CYS A 147 7.39 8.73 4.27
C CYS A 147 6.04 9.36 4.62
N TYR A 148 5.80 9.59 5.91
CA TYR A 148 4.59 10.22 6.44
C TYR A 148 4.80 11.72 6.53
N PHE A 149 4.03 12.46 5.76
CA PHE A 149 4.02 13.91 5.77
C PHE A 149 2.78 14.45 6.48
N ASP A 150 2.93 15.51 7.26
CA ASP A 150 1.80 16.31 7.73
C ASP A 150 1.10 16.95 6.54
N LYS A 151 -0.16 16.56 6.29
CA LYS A 151 -0.92 17.03 5.12
C LYS A 151 -1.07 18.55 5.04
N GLU A 152 -0.99 19.27 6.16
CA GLU A 152 -1.13 20.72 6.20
C GLU A 152 0.10 21.44 5.66
N GLN A 153 1.25 20.76 5.64
CA GLN A 153 2.54 21.32 5.22
C GLN A 153 2.91 20.91 3.79
N VAL A 154 2.19 19.95 3.20
CA VAL A 154 2.48 19.45 1.86
C VAL A 154 1.77 20.26 0.77
N ASP A 155 2.53 20.79 -0.19
CA ASP A 155 1.97 21.36 -1.41
C ASP A 155 1.58 20.26 -2.41
N LEU A 156 0.29 19.92 -2.43
CA LEU A 156 -0.28 18.91 -3.32
C LEU A 156 -0.83 19.48 -4.64
N ARG A 157 -0.29 20.58 -5.15
CA ARG A 157 -0.80 21.23 -6.37
C ARG A 157 -0.94 20.27 -7.55
N ALA A 158 -0.02 19.31 -7.71
CA ALA A 158 -0.08 18.30 -8.77
C ALA A 158 -1.24 17.31 -8.55
N GLN A 159 -1.37 16.77 -7.34
CA GLN A 159 -2.35 15.76 -6.95
C GLN A 159 -3.77 16.31 -6.94
N ARG A 160 -3.94 17.61 -6.66
CA ARG A 160 -5.22 18.33 -6.80
C ARG A 160 -5.73 18.37 -8.25
N LYS A 161 -4.86 18.23 -9.25
CA LYS A 161 -5.23 18.14 -10.67
C LYS A 161 -5.49 16.69 -11.09
N ASN A 162 -4.63 15.77 -10.66
CA ASN A 162 -4.77 14.34 -10.92
C ASN A 162 -4.30 13.55 -9.69
N ILE A 163 -5.21 12.81 -9.05
CA ILE A 163 -4.90 12.01 -7.87
C ILE A 163 -3.93 10.86 -8.17
N PHE A 164 -3.88 10.41 -9.43
CA PHE A 164 -2.95 9.41 -9.95
C PHE A 164 -1.69 10.04 -10.57
N ALA A 165 -1.32 11.25 -10.16
CA ALA A 165 -0.11 11.88 -10.65
C ALA A 165 1.10 11.08 -10.18
N TYR A 166 1.92 10.64 -11.13
CA TYR A 166 3.14 9.90 -10.89
C TYR A 166 4.22 10.29 -11.93
N PRO A 167 5.48 10.45 -11.50
CA PRO A 167 5.91 10.50 -10.10
C PRO A 167 5.54 11.83 -9.43
N LEU A 168 5.63 11.85 -8.09
CA LEU A 168 5.46 13.05 -7.28
C LEU A 168 6.81 13.57 -6.84
N TYR A 169 7.08 14.85 -7.09
CA TYR A 169 8.33 15.49 -6.73
C TYR A 169 8.18 16.38 -5.49
N MET A 170 9.09 16.23 -4.54
CA MET A 170 9.32 17.17 -3.43
C MET A 170 10.80 17.50 -3.36
N GLY A 171 11.17 18.73 -3.72
CA GLY A 171 12.57 19.06 -3.96
C GLY A 171 13.16 18.18 -5.08
N GLU A 172 14.27 17.50 -4.78
CA GLU A 172 14.93 16.56 -5.71
C GLU A 172 14.44 15.11 -5.56
N TYR A 173 13.49 14.86 -4.65
CA TYR A 173 13.02 13.52 -4.33
C TYR A 173 11.83 13.09 -5.19
N GLU A 174 11.90 11.85 -5.66
CA GLU A 174 10.85 11.18 -6.42
C GLU A 174 10.09 10.21 -5.52
N PHE A 175 8.76 10.36 -5.50
CA PHE A 175 7.85 9.51 -4.77
C PHE A 175 6.83 8.85 -5.68
N GLU A 176 6.37 7.68 -5.27
CA GLU A 176 5.34 6.93 -5.96
C GLU A 176 3.93 7.15 -5.36
N ASP A 177 2.96 6.48 -5.96
CA ASP A 177 1.67 6.05 -5.41
C ASP A 177 1.32 6.54 -3.99
N PRO A 178 0.62 7.68 -3.87
CA PRO A 178 0.28 8.24 -2.58
C PRO A 178 -0.71 7.38 -1.81
N ALA A 179 -0.56 7.36 -0.49
CA ALA A 179 -1.50 6.80 0.45
C ALA A 179 -1.88 7.83 1.52
N PHE A 180 -2.96 7.53 2.24
CA PHE A 180 -3.60 8.44 3.19
C PHE A 180 -3.77 7.72 4.51
N ALA A 181 -3.30 8.36 5.59
CA ALA A 181 -3.35 7.79 6.93
C ALA A 181 -4.07 8.71 7.92
N ASP A 182 -4.76 8.10 8.88
CA ASP A 182 -5.49 8.80 9.94
C ASP A 182 -4.54 9.35 11.03
N TRP A 183 -5.11 9.83 12.15
CA TRP A 183 -4.36 10.43 13.26
C TRP A 183 -3.51 9.43 14.03
N GLU A 184 -3.85 8.15 13.97
CA GLU A 184 -3.09 7.06 14.60
C GLU A 184 -2.01 6.51 13.65
N GLY A 185 -2.02 6.95 12.38
CA GLY A 185 -1.09 6.49 11.35
C GLY A 185 -1.59 5.27 10.59
N HIS A 186 -2.84 4.85 10.79
CA HIS A 186 -3.43 3.76 10.01
C HIS A 186 -3.71 4.23 8.59
N VAL A 187 -3.10 3.53 7.63
CA VAL A 187 -3.33 3.79 6.20
C VAL A 187 -4.68 3.22 5.81
N TRP A 188 -5.59 4.11 5.41
CA TRP A 188 -6.97 3.76 5.10
C TRP A 188 -7.30 3.97 3.61
N MET A 189 -6.39 4.56 2.83
CA MET A 189 -6.53 4.64 1.37
C MET A 189 -5.16 4.60 0.69
N CYS A 190 -5.08 3.84 -0.41
CA CYS A 190 -3.88 3.66 -1.22
C CYS A 190 -4.21 3.89 -2.70
N ILE A 191 -3.35 4.57 -3.44
CA ILE A 191 -3.57 4.89 -4.86
C ILE A 191 -2.55 4.15 -5.72
N CYS A 192 -3.02 3.44 -6.76
CA CYS A 192 -2.16 2.89 -7.79
C CYS A 192 -2.24 3.77 -9.04
N SER A 193 -1.21 4.58 -9.27
CA SER A 193 -1.15 5.50 -10.39
C SER A 193 -0.97 4.78 -11.73
N HIS A 194 -0.29 3.63 -11.72
CA HIS A 194 -0.06 2.77 -12.88
C HIS A 194 -1.36 2.22 -13.46
N GLU A 195 -2.26 1.74 -12.60
CA GLU A 195 -3.54 1.15 -13.00
C GLU A 195 -4.69 2.17 -13.04
N GLY A 196 -4.49 3.36 -12.44
CA GLY A 196 -5.52 4.37 -12.25
C GLY A 196 -6.61 3.89 -11.29
N THR A 197 -6.24 3.09 -10.29
CA THR A 197 -7.11 2.46 -9.30
C THR A 197 -6.74 2.90 -7.89
N PHE A 198 -7.63 2.74 -6.93
CA PHE A 198 -7.33 3.00 -5.52
C PHE A 198 -8.03 1.97 -4.64
N SER A 199 -7.51 1.70 -3.45
CA SER A 199 -8.14 0.87 -2.43
C SER A 199 -8.40 1.69 -1.17
N MET A 200 -9.45 1.35 -0.42
CA MET A 200 -9.86 2.09 0.77
C MET A 200 -10.46 1.19 1.82
N GLU A 201 -10.27 1.57 3.08
CA GLU A 201 -10.94 1.07 4.26
C GLU A 201 -11.83 2.19 4.79
N LEU A 202 -13.14 2.05 4.63
CA LEU A 202 -14.12 3.06 5.02
C LEU A 202 -15.01 2.54 6.14
N THR A 203 -15.30 3.39 7.12
CA THR A 203 -16.42 3.13 8.04
C THR A 203 -17.76 3.30 7.31
N GLU A 204 -18.85 2.75 7.86
CA GLU A 204 -20.18 2.92 7.25
C GLU A 204 -20.61 4.40 7.16
N ALA A 205 -20.17 5.23 8.11
CA ALA A 205 -20.41 6.67 8.08
C ALA A 205 -19.66 7.34 6.92
N ASP A 206 -18.40 6.96 6.71
CA ASP A 206 -17.55 7.51 5.65
C ASP A 206 -18.03 7.06 4.27
N TYR A 207 -18.53 5.83 4.18
CA TYR A 207 -19.15 5.28 2.98
C TYR A 207 -20.31 6.15 2.49
N LYS A 208 -21.20 6.60 3.38
CA LYS A 208 -22.35 7.46 3.00
C LYS A 208 -21.92 8.85 2.51
N GLU A 209 -20.77 9.36 2.96
CA GLU A 209 -20.20 10.60 2.42
C GLU A 209 -19.53 10.37 1.06
N PHE A 210 -18.86 9.23 0.90
CA PHE A 210 -18.19 8.81 -0.33
C PHE A 210 -19.18 8.53 -1.47
N GLU A 211 -20.31 7.89 -1.19
CA GLU A 211 -21.38 7.63 -2.16
C GLU A 211 -21.92 8.93 -2.79
N LYS A 212 -21.99 10.01 -2.02
CA LYS A 212 -22.42 11.33 -2.53
C LYS A 212 -21.47 11.91 -3.59
N MET A 213 -20.25 11.38 -3.70
CA MET A 213 -19.25 11.77 -4.70
C MET A 213 -19.43 11.02 -6.04
N ASN A 214 -20.43 10.12 -6.11
CA ASN A 214 -20.72 9.27 -7.27
C ASN A 214 -19.52 8.43 -7.72
N ILE A 215 -18.67 8.03 -6.77
CA ILE A 215 -17.58 7.09 -6.96
C ILE A 215 -18.11 5.72 -6.55
N ARG A 216 -18.15 4.78 -7.49
CA ARG A 216 -18.81 3.47 -7.31
C ARG A 216 -17.77 2.37 -7.09
N HIS A 217 -18.12 1.43 -6.22
CA HIS A 217 -17.40 0.16 -6.06
C HIS A 217 -17.47 -0.63 -7.38
N PHE A 218 -16.36 -1.27 -7.78
CA PHE A 218 -16.40 -2.27 -8.85
C PHE A 218 -17.22 -3.46 -8.33
N LYS A 219 -18.37 -3.74 -8.94
CA LYS A 219 -19.12 -4.96 -8.63
C LYS A 219 -18.38 -6.20 -9.11
#